data_AF-A0A3Q7FH23-F1
#
_entry.id   AF-A0A3Q7FH23-F1
#
_cell.length_a   1.000
_cell.length_b   1.000
_cell.length_c   1.000
_cell.angle_alpha   90.00
_cell.angle_beta   90.00
_cell.angle_gamma   90.00
#
_symmetry.space_group_name_H-M   'P 1'
#
loop_
_entity.id
_entity.type
_entity.pdbx_description
1 polymer ?
#
loop_
_entity_poly.entity_id
_entity_poly.type
_entity_poly.pdbx_seq_one_letter_code
_entity_poly.pdbx_strand_id
1 'polypeptide(L)'
;MALHKDVTFLASLLVLGLMFLHVSAEIDQGRDIINPKPCTRECGNFSYAICPRSEGSPKSPICTTCCAGYKGCKYYNANGTFICEGQSDPRKPNEHCPKECNRKIAYSKCPHSEGPTKIIPTKCTTCCTGYKGCYYYGKDNKFVCEGQSNEPKVCTQQCDPKVAYMTCPPESTKLTRVCVNCCTAKPGCKLYGHDGSLICIGGVKPH
;
A
#
# COMPACT_ATOMS: atom_id res chain seq x y z
N MET A 1 -35.64 55.38 -4.81
CA MET A 1 -35.18 54.16 -4.10
C MET A 1 -34.85 53.09 -5.14
N ALA A 2 -33.70 53.20 -5.81
CA ALA A 2 -33.34 52.29 -6.91
C ALA A 2 -31.81 52.22 -7.12
N LEU A 3 -31.02 52.30 -6.05
CA LEU A 3 -29.56 52.34 -6.15
C LEU A 3 -28.83 51.42 -5.15
N HIS A 4 -29.57 50.56 -4.43
CA HIS A 4 -29.01 49.68 -3.41
C HIS A 4 -29.17 48.18 -3.73
N LYS A 5 -29.76 47.87 -4.90
CA LYS A 5 -30.11 46.50 -5.31
C LYS A 5 -29.06 45.87 -6.22
N ASP A 6 -28.33 46.69 -6.97
CA ASP A 6 -27.36 46.22 -7.97
C ASP A 6 -25.99 45.86 -7.36
N VAL A 7 -25.56 46.60 -6.34
CA VAL A 7 -24.27 46.37 -5.65
C VAL A 7 -24.28 45.04 -4.90
N THR A 8 -25.42 44.70 -4.28
CA THR A 8 -25.63 43.44 -3.55
C THR A 8 -25.64 42.23 -4.48
N PHE A 9 -26.13 42.40 -5.71
CA PHE A 9 -26.17 41.33 -6.71
C PHE A 9 -24.78 41.03 -7.29
N LEU A 10 -24.01 42.08 -7.62
CA LEU A 10 -22.62 41.97 -8.06
C LEU A 10 -21.71 41.38 -6.98
N ALA A 11 -21.89 41.79 -5.72
CA ALA A 11 -21.16 41.22 -4.59
C ALA A 11 -21.47 39.73 -4.39
N SER A 12 -22.75 39.33 -4.48
CA SER A 12 -23.14 37.91 -4.40
C SER A 12 -22.59 37.08 -5.55
N LEU A 13 -22.54 37.61 -6.77
CA LEU A 13 -21.93 36.95 -7.93
C LEU A 13 -20.41 36.73 -7.76
N LEU A 14 -19.71 37.72 -7.19
CA LEU A 14 -18.27 37.59 -6.89
C LEU A 14 -18.01 36.53 -5.81
N VAL A 15 -18.83 36.47 -4.76
CA VAL A 15 -18.71 35.44 -3.72
C VAL A 15 -19.03 34.05 -4.28
N LEU A 16 -20.10 33.90 -5.07
CA LEU A 16 -20.41 32.65 -5.77
C LEU A 16 -19.27 32.24 -6.71
N GLY A 17 -18.71 33.18 -7.49
CA GLY A 17 -17.57 32.93 -8.37
C GLY A 17 -16.32 32.46 -7.64
N LEU A 18 -15.99 33.06 -6.49
CA LEU A 18 -14.87 32.63 -5.65
C LEU A 18 -15.10 31.26 -5.00
N MET A 19 -16.35 30.94 -4.62
CA MET A 19 -16.71 29.61 -4.11
C MET A 19 -16.62 28.55 -5.22
N PHE A 20 -17.08 28.84 -6.44
CA PHE A 20 -16.92 27.94 -7.59
C PHE A 20 -15.43 27.74 -7.97
N LEU A 21 -14.59 28.77 -7.85
CA LEU A 21 -13.15 28.64 -8.08
C LEU A 21 -12.44 27.80 -7.01
N HIS A 22 -12.82 27.93 -5.74
CA HIS A 22 -12.30 27.06 -4.66
C HIS A 22 -12.72 25.59 -4.87
N VAL A 23 -13.98 25.36 -5.24
CA VAL A 23 -14.48 24.00 -5.58
C VAL A 23 -13.74 23.43 -6.79
N SER A 24 -13.39 24.25 -7.78
CA SER A 24 -12.65 23.80 -8.97
C SER A 24 -11.19 23.44 -8.66
N ALA A 25 -10.54 24.17 -7.73
CA ALA A 25 -9.16 23.90 -7.31
C ALA A 25 -9.04 22.64 -6.43
N GLU A 26 -10.07 22.29 -5.67
CA GLU A 26 -10.10 21.06 -4.85
C GLU A 26 -10.38 19.79 -5.67
N ILE A 27 -10.93 19.91 -6.89
CA ILE A 27 -11.24 18.76 -7.76
C ILE A 27 -9.98 18.16 -8.44
N ASP A 28 -8.86 18.88 -8.48
CA ASP A 28 -7.64 18.38 -9.14
C ASP A 28 -6.85 17.36 -8.30
N GLN A 29 -7.10 17.28 -6.98
CA GLN A 29 -6.54 16.22 -6.12
C GLN A 29 -7.43 14.97 -6.00
N GLY A 30 -8.62 14.98 -6.61
CA GLY A 30 -9.59 13.87 -6.54
C GLY A 30 -9.75 13.04 -7.82
N ARG A 31 -9.04 13.38 -8.91
CA ARG A 31 -9.22 12.79 -10.25
C ARG A 31 -8.14 11.76 -10.63
N ASP A 32 -7.62 10.99 -9.67
CA ASP A 32 -6.76 9.83 -9.97
C ASP A 32 -7.47 8.47 -9.79
N ILE A 33 -8.77 8.45 -9.46
CA ILE A 33 -9.47 7.21 -9.08
C ILE A 33 -10.28 6.58 -10.23
N ILE A 34 -10.57 7.30 -11.33
CA ILE A 34 -11.53 6.83 -12.34
C ILE A 34 -10.89 6.15 -13.57
N ASN A 35 -9.59 6.32 -13.80
CA ASN A 35 -8.88 5.58 -14.86
C ASN A 35 -7.45 5.28 -14.43
N PRO A 36 -7.11 4.05 -13.98
CA PRO A 36 -5.71 3.69 -13.80
C PRO A 36 -5.03 3.90 -15.15
N LYS A 37 -4.03 4.80 -15.19
CA LYS A 37 -3.30 5.11 -16.41
C LYS A 37 -2.83 3.79 -17.03
N PRO A 38 -3.36 3.38 -18.19
CA PRO A 38 -3.05 2.07 -18.73
C PRO A 38 -1.57 2.03 -19.07
N CYS A 39 -0.86 1.07 -18.48
CA CYS A 39 0.55 0.87 -18.82
C CYS A 39 0.69 0.52 -20.30
N THR A 40 1.73 1.03 -20.93
CA THR A 40 2.10 0.65 -22.29
C THR A 40 2.46 -0.84 -22.33
N ARG A 41 2.33 -1.46 -23.52
CA ARG A 41 2.72 -2.87 -23.74
C ARG A 41 4.22 -3.04 -23.95
N GLU A 42 5.02 -2.07 -23.50
CA GLU A 42 6.47 -2.12 -23.57
C GLU A 42 7.01 -3.16 -22.59
N CYS A 43 8.05 -3.88 -23.01
CA CYS A 43 8.75 -4.83 -22.15
C CYS A 43 9.94 -4.12 -21.51
N GLY A 44 9.93 -3.98 -20.19
CA GLY A 44 11.06 -3.39 -19.45
C GLY A 44 12.24 -4.36 -19.35
N ASN A 45 13.42 -3.82 -19.04
CA ASN A 45 14.68 -4.55 -19.04
C ASN A 45 15.49 -4.26 -17.77
N PHE A 46 14.86 -4.42 -16.61
CA PHE A 46 15.52 -4.29 -15.32
C PHE A 46 16.34 -5.54 -14.98
N SER A 47 17.28 -5.40 -14.05
CA SER A 47 18.07 -6.51 -13.51
C SER A 47 17.38 -7.12 -12.30
N TYR A 48 17.01 -6.28 -11.34
CA TYR A 48 16.35 -6.70 -10.11
C TYR A 48 15.48 -5.57 -9.53
N ALA A 49 14.68 -5.92 -8.54
CA ALA A 49 14.02 -4.94 -7.68
C ALA A 49 14.21 -5.27 -6.20
N ILE A 50 14.24 -4.23 -5.36
CA ILE A 50 14.23 -4.32 -3.91
C ILE A 50 12.85 -3.86 -3.42
N CYS A 51 12.22 -4.61 -2.54
CA CYS A 51 10.91 -4.29 -1.98
C CYS A 51 11.01 -4.36 -0.45
N PRO A 52 11.09 -3.23 0.26
CA PRO A 52 11.05 -3.24 1.72
C PRO A 52 9.71 -3.83 2.20
N ARG A 53 9.78 -4.97 2.90
CA ARG A 53 8.63 -5.69 3.44
C ARG A 53 8.85 -6.08 4.90
N SER A 54 7.74 -6.28 5.60
CA SER A 54 7.76 -6.84 6.95
C SER A 54 8.25 -8.29 6.87
N GLU A 55 9.31 -8.60 7.60
CA GLU A 55 9.97 -9.90 7.59
C GLU A 55 10.19 -10.43 9.00
N GLY A 56 10.24 -11.76 9.13
CA GLY A 56 10.58 -12.45 10.37
C GLY A 56 9.45 -12.49 11.38
N SER A 57 9.73 -13.14 12.51
CA SER A 57 8.83 -13.24 13.65
C SER A 57 9.63 -13.49 14.92
N PRO A 58 9.03 -13.36 16.12
CA PRO A 58 9.69 -13.75 17.37
C PRO A 58 10.27 -15.17 17.38
N LYS A 59 9.63 -16.11 16.66
CA LYS A 59 10.05 -17.54 16.60
C LYS A 59 11.02 -17.83 15.46
N SER A 60 11.11 -16.95 14.46
CA SER A 60 11.97 -17.10 13.29
C SER A 60 12.61 -15.75 12.98
N PRO A 61 13.73 -15.41 13.65
CA PRO A 61 14.34 -14.10 13.56
C PRO A 61 15.04 -13.88 12.22
N ILE A 62 14.97 -12.65 11.69
CA ILE A 62 15.70 -12.26 10.48
C ILE A 62 17.15 -11.88 10.79
N CYS A 63 18.07 -12.16 9.87
CA CYS A 63 19.42 -11.61 9.92
C CYS A 63 19.44 -10.24 9.24
N THR A 64 19.58 -9.18 10.03
CA THR A 64 19.75 -7.82 9.53
C THR A 64 20.44 -6.93 10.56
N THR A 65 20.75 -5.70 10.17
CA THR A 65 21.26 -4.64 11.04
C THR A 65 20.44 -3.36 10.82
N CYS A 66 20.52 -2.39 11.73
CA CYS A 66 19.87 -1.09 11.50
C CYS A 66 20.46 -0.37 10.27
N CYS A 67 21.75 -0.58 10.00
CA CYS A 67 22.44 -0.02 8.82
C CYS A 67 21.87 -0.57 7.51
N ALA A 68 21.69 -1.89 7.42
CA ALA A 68 21.18 -2.55 6.22
C ALA A 68 19.64 -2.49 6.11
N GLY A 69 18.95 -2.33 7.23
CA GLY A 69 17.50 -2.21 7.28
C GLY A 69 17.00 -0.98 6.54
N TYR A 70 15.80 -1.05 5.96
CA TYR A 70 15.28 0.00 5.10
C TYR A 70 14.63 1.15 5.88
N LYS A 71 14.84 2.39 5.43
CA LYS A 71 14.11 3.56 5.94
C LYS A 71 12.60 3.37 5.81
N GLY A 72 11.84 3.83 6.80
CA GLY A 72 10.40 3.60 6.91
C GLY A 72 10.02 2.22 7.48
N CYS A 73 10.98 1.30 7.67
CA CYS A 73 10.77 0.05 8.37
C CYS A 73 11.27 0.13 9.82
N LYS A 74 10.45 -0.36 10.75
CA LYS A 74 10.78 -0.46 12.17
C LYS A 74 11.21 -1.88 12.52
N TYR A 75 12.27 -2.02 13.29
CA TYR A 75 12.85 -3.32 13.68
C TYR A 75 12.66 -3.55 15.19
N TYR A 76 12.32 -4.78 15.55
CA TYR A 76 11.91 -5.17 16.89
C TYR A 76 12.65 -6.43 17.35
N ASN A 77 12.81 -6.58 18.67
CA ASN A 77 13.27 -7.84 19.26
C ASN A 77 12.14 -8.88 19.35
N ALA A 78 12.48 -10.09 19.81
CA ALA A 78 11.52 -11.18 19.95
C ALA A 78 10.36 -10.86 20.92
N ASN A 79 10.59 -9.98 21.90
CA ASN A 79 9.57 -9.55 22.87
C ASN A 79 8.70 -8.39 22.33
N GLY A 80 8.98 -7.88 21.13
CA GLY A 80 8.28 -6.75 20.53
C GLY A 80 8.75 -5.37 20.98
N THR A 81 9.88 -5.27 21.69
CA THR A 81 10.53 -3.98 21.96
C THR A 81 11.13 -3.42 20.69
N PHE A 82 10.87 -2.14 20.42
CA PHE A 82 11.46 -1.40 19.31
C PHE A 82 12.97 -1.27 19.49
N ILE A 83 13.74 -1.52 18.43
CA ILE A 83 15.20 -1.45 18.42
C ILE A 83 15.67 -0.24 17.61
N CYS A 84 15.22 -0.12 16.36
CA CYS A 84 15.62 0.97 15.46
C CYS A 84 14.69 1.09 14.27
N GLU A 85 14.72 2.25 13.61
CA GLU A 85 14.29 2.40 12.22
C GLU A 85 15.47 2.11 11.30
N GLY A 86 15.22 1.48 10.16
CA GLY A 86 16.26 1.18 9.18
C GLY A 86 16.89 2.45 8.60
N GLN A 87 18.17 2.35 8.22
CA GLN A 87 18.97 3.48 7.75
C GLN A 87 19.25 3.44 6.25
N SER A 88 19.05 2.30 5.60
CA SER A 88 19.31 2.08 4.18
C SER A 88 18.18 2.68 3.34
N ASP A 89 18.51 3.59 2.43
CA ASP A 89 17.55 4.08 1.45
C ASP A 89 17.39 3.04 0.32
N PRO A 90 16.20 2.50 0.05
CA PRO A 90 16.03 1.49 -0.99
C PRO A 90 16.26 2.01 -2.41
N ARG A 91 16.40 3.33 -2.64
CA ARG A 91 16.84 3.96 -3.90
C ARG A 91 18.37 4.06 -4.00
N LYS A 92 19.05 4.06 -2.86
CA LYS A 92 20.51 4.10 -2.75
C LYS A 92 20.94 3.33 -1.49
N PRO A 93 20.98 1.98 -1.57
CA PRO A 93 21.24 1.15 -0.39
C PRO A 93 22.62 1.43 0.18
N ASN A 94 22.76 1.29 1.49
CA ASN A 94 24.05 1.42 2.14
C ASN A 94 24.99 0.30 1.65
N GLU A 95 26.05 0.68 0.95
CA GLU A 95 27.03 -0.26 0.39
C GLU A 95 27.91 -0.91 1.48
N HIS A 96 28.14 -0.16 2.57
CA HIS A 96 29.06 -0.54 3.65
C HIS A 96 28.32 -0.69 4.97
N CYS A 97 27.68 -1.84 5.15
CA CYS A 97 27.11 -2.23 6.45
C CYS A 97 27.83 -3.45 7.03
N PRO A 98 27.92 -3.56 8.36
CA PRO A 98 28.35 -4.79 8.99
C PRO A 98 27.50 -5.97 8.51
N LYS A 99 28.17 -7.06 8.11
CA LYS A 99 27.51 -8.31 7.68
C LYS A 99 27.06 -9.17 8.87
N GLU A 100 27.52 -8.83 10.07
CA GLU A 100 27.14 -9.52 11.30
C GLU A 100 25.69 -9.18 11.68
N CYS A 101 24.85 -10.21 11.80
CA CYS A 101 23.45 -10.03 12.19
C CYS A 101 23.35 -9.40 13.59
N ASN A 102 22.52 -8.37 13.74
CA ASN A 102 22.20 -7.85 15.06
C ASN A 102 21.25 -8.82 15.77
N ARG A 103 21.78 -9.62 16.71
CA ARG A 103 21.02 -10.64 17.47
C ARG A 103 19.86 -10.08 18.29
N LYS A 104 19.78 -8.76 18.48
CA LYS A 104 18.64 -8.10 19.15
C LYS A 104 17.44 -7.94 18.23
N ILE A 105 17.62 -8.02 16.91
CA ILE A 105 16.53 -7.88 15.94
C ILE A 105 15.96 -9.27 15.65
N ALA A 106 14.64 -9.40 15.74
CA ALA A 106 13.90 -10.61 15.38
C ALA A 106 13.02 -10.37 14.15
N TYR A 107 12.33 -9.24 14.06
CA TYR A 107 11.42 -8.97 12.94
C TYR A 107 11.35 -7.49 12.59
N SER A 108 10.88 -7.21 11.38
CA SER A 108 10.62 -5.87 10.87
C SER A 108 9.12 -5.63 10.65
N LYS A 109 8.71 -4.37 10.75
CA LYS A 109 7.41 -3.88 10.28
C LYS A 109 7.66 -2.74 9.30
N CYS A 110 7.24 -2.93 8.06
CA CYS A 110 7.33 -1.97 6.97
C CYS A 110 5.92 -1.54 6.53
N PRO A 111 5.79 -0.47 5.72
CA PRO A 111 4.50 -0.04 5.17
C PRO A 111 3.77 -1.13 4.39
N HIS A 112 4.52 -2.06 3.80
CA HIS A 112 4.01 -3.23 3.10
C HIS A 112 4.49 -4.52 3.78
N SER A 113 3.64 -5.55 3.79
CA SER A 113 3.93 -6.86 4.42
C SER A 113 3.82 -8.04 3.46
N GLU A 114 3.19 -7.86 2.31
CA GLU A 114 2.98 -8.93 1.32
C GLU A 114 4.00 -8.84 0.19
N GLY A 115 4.17 -9.93 -0.56
CA GLY A 115 5.05 -9.96 -1.73
C GLY A 115 6.53 -10.28 -1.43
N PRO A 116 7.33 -10.46 -2.49
CA PRO A 116 8.75 -10.76 -2.36
C PRO A 116 9.55 -9.54 -1.92
N THR A 117 10.60 -9.75 -1.10
CA THR A 117 11.52 -8.67 -0.70
C THR A 117 12.54 -8.32 -1.78
N LYS A 118 12.75 -9.24 -2.73
CA LYS A 118 13.62 -9.07 -3.89
C LYS A 118 13.02 -9.75 -5.11
N ILE A 119 13.00 -9.05 -6.25
CA ILE A 119 12.47 -9.57 -7.52
C ILE A 119 13.63 -9.80 -8.48
N ILE A 120 13.95 -11.07 -8.77
CA ILE A 120 14.91 -11.49 -9.80
C ILE A 120 14.41 -12.82 -10.41
N PRO A 121 14.34 -12.95 -11.75
CA PRO A 121 14.46 -11.88 -12.75
C PRO A 121 13.19 -11.01 -12.79
N THR A 122 13.32 -9.76 -13.24
CA THR A 122 12.18 -8.83 -13.38
C THR A 122 11.35 -9.06 -14.65
N LYS A 123 11.80 -9.92 -15.58
CA LYS A 123 11.09 -10.20 -16.85
C LYS A 123 10.75 -8.88 -17.58
N CYS A 124 9.55 -8.76 -18.16
CA CYS A 124 9.08 -7.56 -18.86
C CYS A 124 8.53 -6.44 -17.95
N THR A 125 8.82 -6.44 -16.65
CA THR A 125 8.34 -5.39 -15.75
C THR A 125 8.89 -4.01 -16.16
N THR A 126 8.01 -3.02 -16.26
CA THR A 126 8.31 -1.60 -16.47
C THR A 126 8.06 -0.81 -15.19
N CYS A 127 8.39 0.48 -15.15
CA CYS A 127 8.04 1.32 -14.00
C CYS A 127 6.54 1.36 -13.74
N CYS A 128 5.74 1.33 -14.82
CA CYS A 128 4.29 1.36 -14.72
C CYS A 128 3.75 0.04 -14.15
N THR A 129 4.20 -1.11 -14.65
CA THR A 129 3.73 -2.44 -14.18
C THR A 129 4.41 -2.93 -12.91
N GLY A 130 5.52 -2.30 -12.52
CA GLY A 130 6.24 -2.59 -11.29
C GLY A 130 5.43 -2.19 -10.07
N TYR A 131 5.72 -2.83 -8.94
CA TYR A 131 4.92 -2.67 -7.74
C TYR A 131 5.29 -1.43 -6.91
N LYS A 132 4.29 -0.73 -6.37
CA LYS A 132 4.51 0.38 -5.43
C LYS A 132 5.30 -0.11 -4.21
N GLY A 133 6.25 0.72 -3.76
CA GLY A 133 7.19 0.34 -2.71
C GLY A 133 8.19 -0.75 -3.12
N CYS A 134 8.32 -1.04 -4.43
CA CYS A 134 9.45 -1.78 -5.00
C CYS A 134 10.30 -0.85 -5.88
N TYR A 135 11.60 -0.96 -5.73
CA TYR A 135 12.60 -0.08 -6.33
C TYR A 135 13.40 -0.89 -7.35
N TYR A 136 13.25 -0.54 -8.63
CA TYR A 136 13.77 -1.30 -9.77
C TYR A 136 15.13 -0.75 -10.22
N TYR A 137 16.05 -1.66 -10.52
CA TYR A 137 17.43 -1.37 -10.85
C TYR A 137 17.77 -1.82 -12.27
N GLY A 138 18.54 -1.00 -12.98
CA GLY A 138 19.10 -1.31 -14.29
C GLY A 138 20.21 -2.35 -14.20
N LYS A 139 20.70 -2.80 -15.36
CA LYS A 139 21.83 -3.75 -15.44
C LYS A 139 23.16 -3.18 -14.94
N ASP A 140 23.25 -1.85 -14.84
CA ASP A 140 24.37 -1.10 -14.29
C ASP A 140 24.27 -0.87 -12.78
N ASN A 141 23.36 -1.58 -12.09
CA ASN A 141 23.07 -1.43 -10.66
C ASN A 141 22.59 -0.01 -10.26
N LYS A 142 22.12 0.80 -11.21
CA LYS A 142 21.52 2.10 -10.89
C LYS A 142 20.03 1.99 -10.69
N PHE A 143 19.53 2.72 -9.70
CA PHE A 143 18.09 2.88 -9.49
C PHE A 143 17.46 3.57 -10.70
N VAL A 144 16.37 2.99 -11.21
CA VAL A 144 15.65 3.52 -12.37
C VAL A 144 14.34 4.15 -11.93
N CYS A 145 13.52 3.42 -11.18
CA CYS A 145 12.21 3.89 -10.74
C CYS A 145 11.63 3.07 -9.59
N GLU A 146 10.70 3.69 -8.87
CA GLU A 146 9.76 2.99 -8.01
C GLU A 146 8.54 2.56 -8.84
N GLY A 147 8.04 1.36 -8.59
CA GLY A 147 6.87 0.84 -9.30
C GLY A 147 5.60 1.64 -9.03
N GLN A 148 4.67 1.61 -9.97
CA GLN A 148 3.43 2.41 -9.95
C GLN A 148 2.16 1.55 -9.85
N SER A 149 2.25 0.26 -10.13
CA SER A 149 1.14 -0.67 -10.00
C SER A 149 1.01 -1.16 -8.57
N ASN A 150 -0.21 -1.44 -8.15
CA ASN A 150 -0.41 -2.07 -6.85
C ASN A 150 -0.10 -3.57 -6.94
N GLU A 151 0.39 -4.15 -5.85
CA GLU A 151 0.69 -5.58 -5.82
C GLU A 151 -0.61 -6.40 -5.93
N PRO A 152 -0.63 -7.44 -6.79
CA PRO A 152 -1.72 -8.38 -6.76
C PRO A 152 -1.70 -9.09 -5.41
N LYS A 153 -2.76 -8.89 -4.62
CA LYS A 153 -3.00 -9.70 -3.42
C LYS A 153 -3.13 -11.15 -3.87
N VAL A 154 -2.19 -12.00 -3.45
CA VAL A 154 -2.25 -13.44 -3.72
C VAL A 154 -3.29 -14.02 -2.79
N CYS A 155 -4.49 -14.17 -3.33
CA CYS A 155 -5.65 -14.65 -2.62
C CYS A 155 -5.60 -16.17 -2.54
N THR A 156 -5.22 -16.71 -1.39
CA THR A 156 -5.37 -18.15 -1.13
C THR A 156 -6.85 -18.51 -1.08
N GLN A 157 -7.23 -19.73 -1.48
CA GLN A 157 -8.59 -20.25 -1.23
C GLN A 157 -8.82 -20.65 0.24
N GLN A 158 -7.80 -20.50 1.09
CA GLN A 158 -7.88 -20.82 2.50
C GLN A 158 -8.83 -19.86 3.24
N CYS A 159 -9.71 -20.40 4.07
CA CYS A 159 -10.59 -19.60 4.93
C CYS A 159 -9.74 -18.79 5.92
N ASP A 160 -10.11 -17.53 6.18
CA ASP A 160 -9.48 -16.78 7.25
C ASP A 160 -10.10 -17.22 8.60
N PRO A 161 -9.34 -17.87 9.50
CA PRO A 161 -9.89 -18.38 10.76
C PRO A 161 -10.35 -17.26 11.70
N LYS A 162 -10.00 -16.01 11.43
CA LYS A 162 -10.47 -14.85 12.22
C LYS A 162 -11.91 -14.47 11.86
N VAL A 163 -12.41 -14.88 10.69
CA VAL A 163 -13.75 -14.51 10.21
C VAL A 163 -14.78 -15.35 10.95
N ALA A 164 -15.59 -14.68 11.76
CA ALA A 164 -16.70 -15.30 12.49
C ALA A 164 -17.99 -15.31 11.68
N TYR A 165 -18.30 -14.19 11.02
CA TYR A 165 -19.49 -14.04 10.18
C TYR A 165 -19.27 -12.98 9.09
N MET A 166 -20.15 -12.96 8.09
CA MET A 166 -20.19 -11.90 7.09
C MET A 166 -21.61 -11.35 6.88
N THR A 167 -21.73 -10.15 6.33
CA THR A 167 -22.99 -9.54 5.90
C THR A 167 -22.84 -9.03 4.47
N CYS A 168 -23.78 -9.32 3.58
CA CYS A 168 -23.68 -8.99 2.16
C CYS A 168 -24.87 -8.16 1.67
N PRO A 169 -24.69 -7.07 0.93
CA PRO A 169 -25.81 -6.35 0.31
C PRO A 169 -26.59 -7.26 -0.67
N PRO A 170 -27.92 -7.06 -0.83
CA PRO A 170 -28.76 -6.07 -0.13
C PRO A 170 -29.21 -6.52 1.28
N GLU A 171 -29.14 -7.81 1.57
CA GLU A 171 -29.62 -8.41 2.82
C GLU A 171 -28.52 -8.44 3.87
N SER A 172 -28.54 -7.52 4.82
CA SER A 172 -27.55 -7.41 5.91
C SER A 172 -27.65 -8.53 6.97
N THR A 173 -28.14 -9.71 6.59
CA THR A 173 -28.24 -10.90 7.44
C THR A 173 -26.86 -11.42 7.78
N LYS A 174 -26.66 -11.78 9.05
CA LYS A 174 -25.40 -12.38 9.52
C LYS A 174 -25.29 -13.83 9.03
N LEU A 175 -24.36 -14.06 8.12
CA LEU A 175 -24.01 -15.39 7.62
C LEU A 175 -22.88 -15.95 8.49
N THR A 176 -23.21 -16.91 9.35
CA THR A 176 -22.26 -17.63 10.20
C THR A 176 -21.75 -18.90 9.50
N ARG A 177 -20.57 -19.42 9.89
CA ARG A 177 -19.92 -20.61 9.29
C ARG A 177 -19.53 -20.42 7.81
N VAL A 178 -18.92 -19.28 7.52
CA VAL A 178 -18.46 -18.95 6.17
C VAL A 178 -16.98 -19.28 6.02
N CYS A 179 -16.62 -20.11 5.03
CA CYS A 179 -15.23 -20.28 4.62
C CYS A 179 -14.90 -19.20 3.57
N VAL A 180 -14.56 -18.02 4.04
CA VAL A 180 -14.18 -16.90 3.18
C VAL A 180 -12.96 -16.20 3.76
N ASN A 181 -12.27 -15.48 2.91
CA ASN A 181 -11.34 -14.44 3.30
C ASN A 181 -11.69 -13.18 2.51
N CYS A 182 -10.96 -12.10 2.75
CA CYS A 182 -11.22 -10.81 2.11
C CYS A 182 -11.19 -10.86 0.58
N CYS A 183 -10.47 -11.81 0.00
CA CYS A 183 -10.40 -11.98 -1.44
C CYS A 183 -11.54 -12.82 -2.02
N THR A 184 -11.94 -13.90 -1.34
CA THR A 184 -12.97 -14.82 -1.84
C THR A 184 -14.38 -14.34 -1.52
N ALA A 185 -14.51 -13.40 -0.59
CA ALA A 185 -15.77 -12.74 -0.28
C ALA A 185 -16.30 -11.94 -1.47
N LYS A 186 -17.60 -12.05 -1.73
CA LYS A 186 -18.26 -11.33 -2.84
C LYS A 186 -18.13 -9.80 -2.66
N PRO A 187 -18.07 -9.03 -3.76
CA PRO A 187 -18.09 -7.57 -3.72
C PRO A 187 -19.17 -6.99 -2.80
N GLY A 188 -18.76 -6.12 -1.88
CA GLY A 188 -19.64 -5.46 -0.92
C GLY A 188 -19.92 -6.24 0.37
N CYS A 189 -19.53 -7.52 0.47
CA CYS A 189 -19.71 -8.30 1.69
C CYS A 189 -18.73 -7.86 2.79
N LYS A 190 -19.21 -7.50 3.96
CA LYS A 190 -18.38 -7.15 5.11
C LYS A 190 -18.09 -8.40 5.94
N LEU A 191 -16.83 -8.68 6.22
CA LEU A 191 -16.37 -9.81 7.05
C LEU A 191 -16.04 -9.30 8.45
N TYR A 192 -16.49 -10.01 9.48
CA TYR A 192 -16.33 -9.60 10.87
C TYR A 192 -15.64 -10.68 11.71
N GLY A 193 -14.87 -10.22 12.70
CA GLY A 193 -14.23 -11.06 13.71
C GLY A 193 -15.19 -11.55 14.78
N HIS A 194 -14.70 -12.45 15.64
CA HIS A 194 -15.46 -12.94 16.81
C HIS A 194 -15.77 -11.84 17.83
N ASP A 195 -14.98 -10.77 17.85
CA ASP A 195 -15.17 -9.56 18.65
C ASP A 195 -16.11 -8.54 17.99
N GLY A 196 -16.64 -8.86 16.80
CA GLY A 196 -17.49 -7.95 16.01
C GLY A 196 -16.71 -6.89 15.22
N SER A 197 -15.37 -6.91 15.24
CA SER A 197 -14.55 -5.97 14.47
C SER A 197 -14.69 -6.22 12.96
N LEU A 198 -14.72 -5.16 12.17
CA LEU A 198 -14.69 -5.28 10.70
C LEU A 198 -13.29 -5.70 10.26
N ILE A 199 -13.18 -6.88 9.65
CA ILE A 199 -11.93 -7.39 9.09
C ILE A 199 -11.68 -6.75 7.72
N CYS A 200 -12.68 -6.80 6.83
CA CYS A 200 -12.57 -6.27 5.46
C CYS A 200 -13.91 -6.25 4.73
N ILE A 201 -13.92 -5.65 3.54
CA ILE A 201 -15.03 -5.69 2.59
C ILE A 201 -14.60 -6.50 1.37
N GLY A 202 -15.28 -7.61 1.14
CA GLY A 202 -15.12 -8.50 0.00
C GLY A 202 -15.27 -7.78 -1.32
N GLY A 203 -14.48 -8.21 -2.31
CA GLY A 203 -14.46 -7.68 -3.67
C GLY A 203 -14.13 -6.19 -3.82
N VAL A 204 -13.83 -5.46 -2.73
CA VAL A 204 -12.99 -4.27 -2.84
C VAL A 204 -11.59 -4.79 -3.14
N LYS A 205 -11.28 -4.95 -4.43
CA LYS A 205 -9.88 -4.92 -4.86
C LYS A 205 -9.36 -3.59 -4.33
N PRO A 206 -8.41 -3.57 -3.37
CA PRO A 206 -7.68 -2.35 -3.10
C PRO A 206 -6.86 -2.14 -4.37
N HIS A 207 -7.36 -1.24 -5.21
CA HIS A 207 -6.84 -0.98 -6.53
C HIS A 207 -5.39 -0.62 -6.49
#